data_AF-A0A1J3E1T9-F1
#
_entry.id   AF-A0A1J3E1T9-F1
#
_cell.length_a   1.000
_cell.length_b   1.000
_cell.length_c   1.000
_cell.angle_alpha   90.00
_cell.angle_beta   90.00
_cell.angle_gamma   90.00
#
_symmetry.space_group_name_H-M   'P 1'
#
loop_
_entity.id
_entity.type
_entity.pdbx_description
1 polymer ?
#
loop_
_entity_poly.entity_id
_entity_poly.type
_entity_poly.pdbx_seq_one_letter_code
_entity_poly.pdbx_strand_id
1 'polypeptide(L)' 'WTNEVFDLELLNDVNTMGDEILNTLKLALHCVDPTPSTRPEAQQVMTQLGEIRPEETTASTSEPLIDLPEASASTSQ' A
#
# COMPACT_ATOMS: atom_id res chain seq x y z
N TRP A 1 10.96 25.07 4.42
CA TRP A 1 10.64 23.72 4.94
C TRP A 1 10.93 23.77 6.41
N THR A 2 9.90 23.84 7.25
CA THR A 2 10.05 23.82 8.71
C THR A 2 10.20 22.37 9.14
N ASN A 3 11.20 22.10 9.97
CA ASN A 3 11.56 20.79 10.51
C ASN A 3 10.50 20.22 11.49
N GLU A 4 9.27 20.77 11.47
CA GLU A 4 8.21 20.56 12.47
C GLU A 4 6.93 19.97 11.85
N VAL A 5 6.94 19.62 10.56
CA VAL A 5 5.75 19.11 9.83
C VAL A 5 5.85 17.63 9.51
N PHE A 6 6.98 17.00 9.84
CA PHE A 6 7.14 15.56 9.73
C PHE A 6 6.89 14.92 11.08
N ASP A 7 6.00 13.93 11.09
CA ASP A 7 5.75 13.12 12.27
C ASP A 7 7.07 12.47 12.72
N LEU A 8 7.45 12.70 13.97
CA LEU A 8 8.71 12.20 14.54
C LEU A 8 8.70 10.67 14.62
N GLU A 9 7.52 10.05 14.76
CA GLU A 9 7.38 8.59 14.71
C GLU A 9 7.65 8.06 13.30
N LEU A 10 7.25 8.80 12.27
CA LEU A 10 7.54 8.47 10.86
C LEU A 10 9.04 8.61 10.53
N LEU A 11 9.73 9.56 11.17
CA LEU A 11 11.18 9.75 10.97
C LEU A 11 12.04 8.66 11.64
N ASN A 12 11.53 7.99 12.68
CA ASN A 12 12.26 6.90 13.35
C ASN A 12 12.46 5.67 12.43
N ASP A 13 11.51 5.42 11.51
CA ASP A 13 11.60 4.36 10.52
C ASP A 13 12.45 4.73 9.28
N VAL A 14 12.94 5.97 9.17
CA VAL A 14 13.74 6.43 8.02
C VAL A 14 15.07 5.69 7.89
N ASN A 15 15.60 5.11 8.97
CA ASN A 15 16.83 4.30 8.87
C ASN A 15 16.59 2.97 8.10
N THR A 16 15.33 2.54 7.94
CA THR A 16 14.96 1.29 7.28
C THR A 16 14.11 1.51 6.01
N MET A 17 13.29 2.58 6.00
CA MET A 17 12.34 2.92 4.92
C MET A 17 12.59 4.32 4.35
N GLY A 18 13.80 4.87 4.54
CA GLY A 18 14.09 6.28 4.25
C GLY A 18 13.85 6.68 2.80
N ASP A 19 14.19 5.82 1.85
CA ASP A 19 13.95 6.08 0.42
C ASP A 19 12.46 5.98 0.06
N GLU A 20 11.71 5.04 0.66
CA GLU A 20 10.26 4.93 0.45
C GLU A 20 9.56 6.20 0.92
N ILE A 21 9.81 6.61 2.17
CA ILE A 21 9.22 7.82 2.77
C ILE A 21 9.59 9.06 1.96
N LEU A 22 10.87 9.18 1.55
CA LEU A 22 11.33 10.30 0.75
C LEU A 22 10.64 10.35 -0.60
N ASN A 23 10.45 9.21 -1.28
CA ASN A 23 9.79 9.17 -2.58
C ASN A 23 8.28 9.38 -2.46
N THR A 24 7.63 8.88 -1.41
CA THR A 24 6.23 9.20 -1.09
C THR A 24 6.05 10.70 -0.83
N LEU A 25 6.96 11.34 -0.08
CA LEU A 25 6.93 12.77 0.13
C LEU A 25 7.08 13.54 -1.19
N LYS A 26 8.04 13.16 -2.04
CA LYS A 26 8.20 13.79 -3.36
C LYS A 26 6.91 13.71 -4.18
N LEU A 27 6.25 12.56 -4.19
CA LEU A 27 4.96 12.38 -4.85
C LEU A 27 3.87 13.29 -4.25
N ALA A 28 3.78 13.36 -2.93
CA ALA A 28 2.82 14.22 -2.24
C ALA A 28 3.01 15.70 -2.58
N LEU A 29 4.27 16.18 -2.67
CA LEU A 29 4.58 17.55 -3.07
C LEU A 29 4.16 17.84 -4.51
N HIS A 30 4.30 16.87 -5.42
CA HIS A 30 3.82 16.99 -6.79
C HIS A 30 2.28 17.09 -6.87
N CYS A 31 1.56 16.36 -6.02
CA CYS A 31 0.09 16.44 -5.95
C CYS A 31 -0.42 17.82 -5.52
N VAL A 32 0.40 18.60 -4.83
CA VAL A 32 0.04 19.95 -4.34
C VAL A 32 0.82 21.06 -5.05
N ASP A 33 1.39 20.79 -6.22
CA ASP A 33 2.15 21.77 -6.98
C ASP A 33 1.32 23.06 -7.20
N PRO A 34 1.93 24.25 -7.06
CA PRO A 34 1.24 25.51 -7.28
C PRO A 34 0.69 25.64 -8.70
N THR A 35 1.28 24.96 -9.68
CA THR A 35 0.81 24.90 -11.05
C THR A 35 -0.20 23.76 -11.20
N PRO A 36 -1.50 24.01 -11.48
CA PRO A 36 -2.49 22.94 -11.52
C PRO A 36 -2.19 21.84 -12.56
N SER A 37 -1.58 22.20 -13.68
CA SER A 37 -1.30 21.30 -14.80
C SER A 37 -0.12 20.35 -14.57
N THR A 38 0.70 20.57 -13.54
CA THR A 38 1.82 19.67 -13.19
C THR A 38 1.39 18.61 -12.18
N ARG A 39 0.22 18.76 -11.56
CA ARG A 39 -0.32 17.79 -10.62
C ARG A 39 -0.65 16.49 -11.37
N PRO A 40 -0.15 15.34 -10.89
CA PRO A 40 -0.45 14.05 -11.52
C PRO A 40 -1.93 13.70 -11.38
N GLU A 41 -2.44 12.91 -12.33
CA GLU A 41 -3.77 12.31 -12.21
C GLU A 41 -3.81 11.27 -11.10
N ALA A 42 -4.97 11.07 -10.48
CA ALA A 42 -5.12 10.12 -9.37
C ALA A 42 -4.66 8.70 -9.73
N GLN A 43 -4.86 8.26 -10.98
CA GLN A 43 -4.36 6.96 -11.45
C GLN A 43 -2.82 6.92 -11.48
N GLN A 44 -2.18 7.98 -11.95
CA GLN A 44 -0.71 8.08 -11.96
C GLN A 44 -0.14 8.10 -10.54
N VAL A 45 -0.82 8.74 -9.59
CA VAL A 45 -0.44 8.70 -8.16
C VAL A 45 -0.52 7.28 -7.64
N MET A 46 -1.60 6.55 -7.94
CA MET A 46 -1.76 5.15 -7.51
C MET A 46 -0.66 4.25 -8.08
N THR A 47 -0.33 4.41 -9.36
CA THR A 47 0.78 3.68 -10.00
C THR A 47 2.10 3.97 -9.30
N GLN A 48 2.44 5.25 -9.10
CA GLN A 48 3.70 5.64 -8.45
C GLN A 48 3.78 5.17 -6.99
N LEU A 49 2.67 5.18 -6.24
CA LEU A 49 2.63 4.63 -4.89
C LEU A 49 2.94 3.12 -4.87
N GLY A 50 2.40 2.36 -5.84
CA GLY A 50 2.72 0.94 -6.01
C GLY A 50 4.17 0.68 -6.41
N GLU A 51 4.82 1.61 -7.11
CA GLU A 51 6.25 1.51 -7.44
C GLU A 51 7.14 1.87 -6.24
N ILE A 52 6.74 2.85 -5.42
CA ILE A 52 7.50 3.30 -4.24
C ILE A 52 7.56 2.19 -3.18
N ARG A 53 6.47 1.46 -2.99
CA ARG A 53 6.45 0.24 -2.21
C ARG A 53 5.79 -0.87 -3.02
N PRO A 54 6.58 -1.65 -3.79
CA PRO A 54 6.06 -2.83 -4.46
C PRO A 54 5.43 -3.68 -3.37
N GLU A 55 4.14 -3.97 -3.51
CA GLU A 55 3.41 -4.79 -2.57
C GLU A 55 4.18 -6.11 -2.43
N GLU A 56 4.96 -6.28 -1.35
CA GLU A 56 5.32 -7.62 -0.91
C GLU A 56 3.96 -8.25 -0.61
N THR A 57 3.50 -9.06 -1.55
CA THR A 57 2.25 -9.79 -1.50
C THR A 57 2.33 -10.77 -0.32
N THR A 58 2.26 -10.26 0.91
CA THR A 58 1.64 -11.00 1.99
C THR A 58 0.17 -10.95 1.65
N ALA A 59 -0.21 -11.85 0.73
CA ALA A 59 -1.58 -12.25 0.54
C ALA A 59 -2.17 -12.38 1.94
N SER A 60 -3.04 -11.44 2.31
CA SER A 60 -3.96 -11.66 3.40
C SER A 60 -4.83 -12.79 2.89
N THR A 61 -4.38 -14.01 3.13
CA THR A 61 -5.06 -15.26 2.87
C THR A 61 -6.35 -15.18 3.67
N SER A 62 -7.39 -14.62 3.06
CA SER A 62 -8.75 -14.95 3.39
C SER A 62 -8.92 -16.41 2.97
N GLU A 63 -8.55 -17.34 3.87
CA GLU A 63 -8.90 -18.75 3.71
C GLU A 63 -10.42 -18.85 3.63
N PRO A 64 -11.00 -19.37 2.54
CA PRO A 64 -12.37 -19.84 2.59
C PRO A 64 -12.35 -21.17 3.35
N LEU A 65 -12.72 -21.14 4.64
CA LEU A 65 -12.89 -22.36 5.42
C LEU A 65 -14.13 -23.12 4.92
N ILE A 66 -13.90 -23.94 3.89
CA ILE A 66 -14.29 -25.33 3.73
C ILE A 66 -15.77 -25.66 4.03
N ASP A 67 -16.48 -25.92 2.94
CA ASP A 67 -17.79 -26.57 2.85
C ASP A 67 -17.89 -27.83 3.74
N LEU A 68 -19.01 -27.95 4.44
CA LEU A 68 -19.39 -29.03 5.36
C LEU A 68 -19.21 -30.41 4.70
N PRO A 69 -18.66 -31.44 5.39
CA PRO A 69 -18.66 -32.80 4.83
C PRO A 69 -20.10 -33.30 4.66
N GLU A 70 -20.42 -33.61 3.40
CA GLU A 70 -21.64 -34.24 2.90
C GLU A 70 -22.03 -35.44 3.77
N ALA A 71 -23.27 -35.41 4.27
CA ALA A 71 -23.85 -36.46 5.07
C ALA A 71 -23.84 -37.80 4.33
N SER A 72 -23.33 -38.83 5.01
CA SER A 72 -23.41 -40.23 4.59
C SER A 72 -24.83 -40.63 4.17
N ALA A 73 -24.97 -41.16 2.96
CA ALA A 73 -26.02 -42.11 2.64
C ALA A 73 -25.65 -43.04 1.47
N SER A 74 -25.66 -44.34 1.76
CA SER A 74 -26.12 -45.43 0.88
C SER A 74 -25.15 -46.16 -0.09
N THR A 75 -24.80 -47.39 0.33
CA THR A 75 -25.22 -48.67 -0.31
C THR A 75 -24.18 -49.57 -1.02
N SER A 76 -24.18 -50.83 -0.55
CA SER A 76 -23.95 -52.14 -1.19
C SER A 76 -22.74 -52.43 -2.10
N GLN A 77 -21.91 -53.38 -1.66
CA GLN A 77 -22.08 -54.81 -1.98
C GLN A 77 -21.41 -55.70 -0.91
#